data_AF-A0A061LW32-F1
#
_entry.id   AF-A0A061LW32-F1
#
_cell.length_a   1.000
_cell.length_b   1.000
_cell.length_c   1.000
_cell.angle_alpha   90.00
_cell.angle_beta   90.00
_cell.angle_gamma   90.00
#
_symmetry.space_group_name_H-M   'P 1'
#
loop_
_entity.id
_entity.type
_entity.pdbx_description
1 polymer ?
#
loop_
_entity_poly.entity_id
_entity_poly.type
_entity_poly.pdbx_seq_one_letter_code
_entity_poly.pdbx_strand_id
1 'polypeptide(L)'
;MARRIIAWTAGALLVALYAYTVIAAIGNVVLLPQMASSMGLGITGAGWFWLAFGVALPVLILALALLIGRGRTAGPRLLVVAAGLCLVAAVQLEVLHLVPQSSFFG
;
A
#
# COMPACT_ATOMS: atom_id res chain seq x y z
N MET A 1 29.99 13.12 -2.91
CA MET A 1 29.02 13.32 -1.81
C MET A 1 27.59 13.49 -2.31
N ALA A 2 27.29 14.50 -3.13
CA ALA A 2 25.92 14.82 -3.60
C ALA A 2 25.13 13.61 -4.16
N ARG A 3 25.74 12.79 -5.03
CA ARG A 3 25.07 11.61 -5.65
C ARG A 3 24.66 10.53 -4.64
N ARG A 4 25.40 10.38 -3.54
CA ARG A 4 25.04 9.46 -2.44
C ARG A 4 23.90 10.03 -1.60
N ILE A 5 23.95 11.33 -1.30
CA ILE A 5 22.89 12.02 -0.54
C ILE A 5 21.56 11.91 -1.29
N ILE A 6 21.54 12.26 -2.58
CA ILE A 6 20.33 12.16 -3.42
C ILE A 6 19.76 10.73 -3.40
N ALA A 7 20.60 9.72 -3.56
CA ALA A 7 20.15 8.33 -3.57
C ALA A 7 19.54 7.89 -2.22
N TRP A 8 20.12 8.33 -1.11
CA TRP A 8 19.58 8.07 0.22
C TRP A 8 18.27 8.81 0.47
N THR A 9 18.20 10.09 0.12
CA THR A 9 16.98 10.90 0.26
C THR A 9 15.85 10.31 -0.58
N ALA A 10 16.11 9.95 -1.84
CA ALA A 10 15.12 9.31 -2.71
C ALA A 10 14.64 7.96 -2.15
N GLY A 11 15.56 7.14 -1.65
CA GLY A 11 15.21 5.86 -1.03
C GLY A 11 14.36 6.02 0.23
N ALA A 12 14.74 6.95 1.10
CA ALA A 12 13.99 7.27 2.31
C ALA A 12 12.58 7.76 1.98
N LEU A 13 12.45 8.64 0.98
CA LEU A 13 11.16 9.19 0.56
C LEU A 13 10.25 8.11 -0.03
N LEU A 14 10.79 7.20 -0.86
CA LEU A 14 10.03 6.07 -1.38
C LEU A 14 9.55 5.14 -0.26
N VAL A 15 10.41 4.79 0.69
CA VAL A 15 10.03 3.96 1.84
C VAL A 15 9.00 4.66 2.72
N ALA A 16 9.12 5.98 2.92
CA ALA A 16 8.12 6.77 3.64
C ALA A 16 6.75 6.74 2.94
N LEU A 17 6.71 6.75 1.60
CA LEU A 17 5.46 6.61 0.84
C LEU A 17 4.83 5.22 1.01
N TYR A 18 5.64 4.14 1.06
CA TYR A 18 5.12 2.82 1.43
C TYR A 18 4.57 2.78 2.85
N ALA A 19 5.25 3.41 3.81
CA ALA A 19 4.74 3.50 5.17
C ALA A 19 3.41 4.27 5.22
N TYR A 20 3.30 5.36 4.46
CA TYR A 20 2.07 6.13 4.35
C TYR A 20 0.90 5.30 3.80
N THR A 21 1.11 4.49 2.76
CA THR A 21 0.04 3.64 2.21
C THR A 21 -0.43 2.58 3.21
N VAL A 22 0.48 2.01 4.01
CA VAL A 22 0.14 1.10 5.10
C VAL A 22 -0.69 1.81 6.17
N ILE A 23 -0.25 3.00 6.62
CA ILE A 23 -0.97 3.78 7.63
C ILE A 23 -2.38 4.14 7.14
N ALA A 24 -2.51 4.57 5.89
CA ALA A 24 -3.81 4.87 5.28
C ALA A 24 -4.72 3.62 5.23
N ALA A 25 -4.16 2.47 4.84
CA ALA A 25 -4.91 1.21 4.82
C ALA A 25 -5.35 0.77 6.23
N ILE A 26 -4.49 0.95 7.25
CA ILE A 26 -4.88 0.71 8.65
C ILE A 26 -5.99 1.67 9.07
N GLY A 27 -5.91 2.94 8.68
CA GLY A 27 -6.98 3.92 8.89
C GLY A 27 -8.32 3.42 8.33
N ASN A 28 -8.32 2.90 7.10
CA ASN A 28 -9.50 2.31 6.49
C ASN A 28 -10.03 1.11 7.29
N VAL A 29 -9.15 0.22 7.76
CA VAL A 29 -9.52 -0.96 8.57
C VAL A 29 -10.19 -0.57 9.88
N VAL A 30 -9.79 0.54 10.51
CA VAL A 30 -10.34 0.97 11.80
C VAL A 30 -11.59 1.83 11.63
N LEU A 31 -11.58 2.78 10.69
CA LEU A 31 -12.63 3.79 10.53
C LEU A 31 -13.85 3.25 9.79
N LEU A 32 -13.67 2.41 8.76
CA LEU A 32 -14.81 1.89 7.99
C LEU A 32 -15.76 1.00 8.80
N PRO A 33 -15.30 0.08 9.68
CA PRO A 33 -16.21 -0.68 10.54
C PRO A 33 -16.94 0.19 11.55
N GLN A 34 -16.29 1.23 12.08
CA GLN A 34 -16.92 2.19 12.99
C GLN A 34 -18.03 2.98 12.28
N MET A 35 -17.77 3.45 11.06
CA MET A 35 -18.77 4.11 10.22
C MET A 35 -19.93 3.15 9.88
N ALA A 36 -19.65 1.93 9.44
CA ALA A 36 -20.69 0.93 9.14
C ALA A 36 -21.59 0.67 10.36
N SER A 37 -20.98 0.48 11.54
CA SER A 37 -21.68 0.25 12.80
C SER A 37 -22.58 1.43 13.19
N SER A 38 -22.13 2.68 12.93
CA SER A 38 -22.94 3.88 13.18
C SER A 38 -24.18 3.98 12.28
N MET A 39 -24.16 3.29 11.13
CA MET A 39 -25.27 3.22 10.17
C MET A 39 -26.13 1.96 10.34
N GLY A 40 -25.83 1.12 11.35
CA GLY A 40 -26.52 -0.14 11.58
C GLY A 40 -26.17 -1.25 10.57
N LEU A 41 -25.09 -1.07 9.80
CA LEU A 41 -24.61 -2.02 8.79
C LEU A 41 -23.40 -2.81 9.28
N GLY A 42 -23.29 -4.07 8.88
CA GLY A 42 -22.13 -4.91 9.16
C GLY A 42 -21.08 -4.78 8.05
N ILE A 43 -19.81 -5.07 8.38
CA ILE A 43 -18.81 -5.36 7.35
C ILE A 43 -18.90 -6.84 6.99
N THR A 44 -19.09 -7.11 5.70
CA THR A 44 -19.15 -8.48 5.17
C THR A 44 -17.76 -9.16 5.24
N GLY A 45 -17.71 -10.48 5.15
CA GLY A 45 -16.44 -11.22 5.07
C GLY A 45 -15.55 -10.79 3.90
N ALA A 46 -16.15 -10.36 2.77
CA ALA A 46 -15.42 -9.83 1.62
C ALA A 46 -14.82 -8.45 1.91
N GLY A 47 -15.52 -7.60 2.67
CA GLY A 47 -15.01 -6.30 3.10
C GLY A 47 -13.76 -6.43 3.97
N TRP A 48 -13.76 -7.34 4.94
CA TRP A 48 -12.58 -7.65 5.76
C TRP A 48 -11.40 -8.17 4.95
N PHE A 49 -11.66 -9.00 3.94
CA PHE A 49 -10.62 -9.49 3.03
C PHE A 49 -9.95 -8.33 2.28
N TRP A 50 -10.73 -7.42 1.68
CA TRP A 50 -10.18 -6.27 0.96
C TRP A 50 -9.42 -5.30 1.86
N LEU A 51 -9.88 -5.10 3.10
CA LEU A 51 -9.18 -4.30 4.10
C LEU A 51 -7.83 -4.91 4.46
N ALA A 52 -7.79 -6.23 4.72
CA ALA A 52 -6.54 -6.95 4.99
C ALA A 52 -5.61 -6.93 3.77
N PHE A 53 -6.15 -7.10 2.56
CA PHE A 53 -5.39 -7.03 1.31
C PHE A 53 -4.76 -5.65 1.11
N GLY A 54 -5.50 -4.57 1.37
CA GLY A 54 -5.00 -3.19 1.28
C GLY A 54 -3.83 -2.90 2.22
N VAL A 55 -3.80 -3.52 3.40
CA VAL A 55 -2.67 -3.41 4.35
C VAL A 55 -1.50 -4.30 3.95
N ALA A 56 -1.76 -5.53 3.54
CA ALA A 56 -0.72 -6.51 3.25
C ALA A 56 0.05 -6.19 1.95
N LEU A 57 -0.66 -5.73 0.91
CA LEU A 57 -0.10 -5.46 -0.40
C LEU A 57 1.13 -4.52 -0.38
N PRO A 58 1.08 -3.31 0.20
CA PRO A 58 2.25 -2.42 0.24
C PRO A 58 3.45 -3.04 0.96
N VAL A 59 3.22 -3.78 2.06
CA VAL A 59 4.29 -4.44 2.81
C VAL A 59 4.97 -5.54 1.98
N LEU A 60 4.16 -6.38 1.32
CA LEU A 60 4.66 -7.48 0.49
C LEU A 60 5.42 -6.94 -0.73
N ILE A 61 4.89 -5.93 -1.41
CA ILE A 61 5.55 -5.34 -2.57
C ILE A 61 6.84 -4.62 -2.18
N LEU A 62 6.88 -3.91 -1.05
CA LEU A 62 8.13 -3.33 -0.54
C LEU A 62 9.17 -4.42 -0.26
N ALA A 63 8.79 -5.50 0.42
CA ALA A 63 9.69 -6.61 0.71
C ALA A 63 10.25 -7.24 -0.58
N LEU A 64 9.38 -7.52 -1.56
CA LEU A 64 9.79 -8.04 -2.87
C LEU A 64 10.70 -7.06 -3.62
N ALA A 65 10.39 -5.77 -3.62
CA ALA A 65 11.21 -4.76 -4.26
C ALA A 65 12.61 -4.67 -3.63
N LEU A 66 12.69 -4.78 -2.30
CA LEU A 66 13.97 -4.82 -1.58
C LEU A 66 14.74 -6.10 -1.87
N LEU A 67 14.08 -7.26 -1.93
CA LEU A 67 14.69 -8.55 -2.27
C LEU A 67 15.25 -8.56 -3.70
N ILE A 68 14.46 -8.09 -4.68
CA ILE A 68 14.86 -7.97 -6.09
C ILE A 68 15.97 -6.92 -6.26
N GLY A 69 16.00 -5.90 -5.41
CA GLY A 69 17.04 -4.89 -5.38
C GLY A 69 18.36 -5.35 -4.74
N ARG A 70 18.42 -6.52 -4.10
CA ARG A 70 19.65 -7.03 -3.46
C ARG A 70 20.74 -7.25 -4.52
N GLY A 71 21.94 -6.74 -4.24
CA GLY A 71 23.10 -6.87 -5.14
C GLY A 71 23.17 -5.88 -6.29
N ARG A 72 22.16 -5.00 -6.47
CA ARG A 72 22.18 -3.96 -7.51
C ARG A 72 22.76 -2.64 -7.01
N THR A 73 23.28 -1.83 -7.94
CA THR A 73 23.74 -0.46 -7.65
C THR A 73 22.56 0.44 -7.24
N ALA A 74 22.85 1.58 -6.60
CA ALA A 74 21.83 2.43 -5.97
C ALA A 74 20.73 2.91 -6.93
N GLY A 75 21.03 3.20 -8.20
CA GLY A 75 20.06 3.67 -9.18
C GLY A 75 18.99 2.62 -9.53
N PRO A 76 19.37 1.46 -10.07
CA PRO A 76 18.44 0.37 -10.38
C PRO A 76 17.61 -0.08 -9.17
N ARG A 77 18.20 -0.07 -7.97
CA ARG A 77 17.46 -0.40 -6.74
C ARG A 77 16.33 0.59 -6.46
N LEU A 78 16.57 1.89 -6.62
CA LEU A 78 15.53 2.92 -6.44
C LEU A 78 14.41 2.77 -7.48
N LEU A 79 14.75 2.47 -8.74
CA LEU A 79 13.77 2.23 -9.79
C LEU A 79 12.86 1.04 -9.48
N VAL A 80 13.41 -0.06 -8.95
CA VAL A 80 12.62 -1.23 -8.55
C VAL A 80 11.66 -0.88 -7.40
N VAL A 81 12.13 -0.14 -6.40
CA VAL A 81 11.28 0.29 -5.27
C VAL A 81 10.17 1.23 -5.75
N ALA A 82 10.50 2.19 -6.61
CA ALA A 82 9.53 3.12 -7.22
C ALA A 82 8.51 2.38 -8.10
N ALA A 83 8.94 1.42 -8.92
CA ALA A 83 8.04 0.61 -9.75
C ALA A 83 7.07 -0.20 -8.89
N GLY A 84 7.53 -0.81 -7.79
CA GLY A 84 6.65 -1.47 -6.84
C GLY A 84 5.63 -0.51 -6.22
N LEU A 85 6.02 0.73 -5.93
CA LEU A 85 5.12 1.73 -5.35
C LEU A 85 4.03 2.12 -6.35
N CYS A 86 4.39 2.31 -7.62
CA CYS A 86 3.43 2.55 -8.70
C CYS A 86 2.46 1.38 -8.86
N LEU A 87 2.94 0.14 -8.75
CA LEU A 87 2.09 -1.05 -8.80
C LEU A 87 1.11 -1.09 -7.62
N VAL A 88 1.56 -0.81 -6.40
CA VAL A 88 0.68 -0.70 -5.22
C VAL A 88 -0.39 0.37 -5.45
N ALA A 89 -0.01 1.53 -5.98
CA ALA A 89 -0.95 2.62 -6.25
C ALA A 89 -1.99 2.22 -7.33
N ALA A 90 -1.54 1.61 -8.42
CA ALA A 90 -2.42 1.14 -9.49
C ALA A 90 -3.42 0.09 -8.99
N VAL A 91 -2.95 -0.89 -8.22
CA VAL A 91 -3.83 -1.92 -7.64
C VAL A 91 -4.84 -1.30 -6.67
N GLN A 92 -4.44 -0.36 -5.81
CA GLN A 92 -5.40 0.30 -4.92
C GLN A 92 -6.45 1.11 -5.68
N LEU A 93 -6.07 1.79 -6.77
CA LEU A 93 -7.02 2.49 -7.63
C LEU A 93 -7.99 1.52 -8.33
N GLU A 94 -7.49 0.40 -8.85
CA GLU A 94 -8.31 -0.65 -9.46
C GLU A 94 -9.31 -1.23 -8.46
N VAL A 95 -8.85 -1.57 -7.24
CA VAL A 95 -9.72 -2.06 -6.17
C VAL A 95 -10.83 -1.07 -5.83
N LEU A 96 -10.50 0.23 -5.76
CA LEU A 96 -11.49 1.28 -5.50
C LEU A 96 -12.55 1.37 -6.61
N HIS A 97 -12.18 1.16 -7.87
CA HIS A 97 -13.10 1.26 -9.00
C HIS A 97 -13.91 -0.01 -9.25
N LEU A 98 -13.27 -1.18 -9.11
CA LEU A 98 -13.87 -2.47 -9.47
C LEU A 98 -14.65 -3.11 -8.33
N VAL A 99 -14.33 -2.82 -7.07
CA VAL A 99 -15.00 -3.48 -5.94
C VAL A 99 -16.31 -2.75 -5.62
N PRO A 100 -17.48 -3.40 -5.82
CA PRO A 100 -18.77 -2.80 -5.50
C PRO A 100 -18.89 -2.52 -4.01
N GLN A 101 -19.49 -1.38 -3.64
CA GLN A 101 -19.71 -1.05 -2.22
C GLN A 101 -20.67 -2.02 -1.53
N SER A 102 -21.55 -2.68 -2.30
CA SER A 102 -22.40 -3.78 -1.82
C SER A 102 -21.61 -5.02 -1.38
N SER A 103 -20.35 -5.15 -1.80
CA SER A 103 -19.45 -6.21 -1.32
C SER A 103 -18.83 -5.87 0.03
N PHE A 104 -18.88 -4.62 0.50
CA PHE A 104 -18.30 -4.19 1.78
C PHE A 104 -19.34 -4.13 2.90
N PHE A 105 -20.53 -3.63 2.60
CA PHE A 105 -21.59 -3.38 3.58
C PHE A 105 -22.76 -4.33 3.33
N GLY A 106 -23.19 -5.03 4.37
CA GLY A 106 -24.30 -5.99 4.33
C GLY A 106 -24.94 -6.21 5.68
#